data_AF-A0A522GHV2-F1
#
_entry.id   AF-A0A522GHV2-F1
#
_cell.length_a   1.000
_cell.length_b   1.000
_cell.length_c   1.000
_cell.angle_alpha   90.00
_cell.angle_beta   90.00
_cell.angle_gamma   90.00
#
_symmetry.space_group_name_H-M   'P 1'
#
loop_
_entity.id
_entity.type
_entity.pdbx_description
1 polymer ?
#
loop_
_entity_poly.entity_id
_entity_poly.type
_entity_poly.pdbx_seq_one_letter_code
_entity_poly.pdbx_strand_id
1 'polypeptide(L)' 'MSVDSDEPDWSLAPPGWNWTAQDEDGRWFWYRMEPKPGIGGGIWRANSRAQVFARQGKPNREWYETMRHRES' A
#
# COMPACT_ATOMS: atom_id res chain seq x y z
N MET A 1 -4.64 13.46 -18.79
CA MET A 1 -3.39 13.45 -18.01
C MET A 1 -3.36 12.13 -17.30
N SER A 2 -2.60 11.17 -17.81
CA SER A 2 -2.47 9.87 -17.14
C SER A 2 -1.69 10.11 -15.86
N VAL A 3 -2.33 9.92 -14.71
CA VAL A 3 -1.61 9.80 -13.46
C VAL A 3 -0.63 8.65 -13.66
N ASP A 4 0.67 8.93 -13.69
CA ASP A 4 1.65 7.94 -13.29
C ASP A 4 1.27 7.57 -11.86
N SER A 5 0.35 6.62 -11.71
CA SER A 5 0.03 6.08 -10.41
C SER A 5 1.36 5.51 -9.90
N ASP A 6 1.95 6.18 -8.91
CA ASP A 6 3.09 5.65 -8.15
C ASP A 6 2.73 4.35 -7.41
N GLU A 7 1.51 3.84 -7.62
CA GLU A 7 1.06 2.51 -7.27
C GLU A 7 2.02 1.44 -7.82
N PRO A 8 2.26 0.35 -7.08
CA PRO A 8 3.12 -0.72 -7.56
C PRO A 8 2.39 -1.58 -8.61
N ASP A 9 3.16 -2.17 -9.52
CA ASP A 9 2.62 -3.14 -10.48
C ASP A 9 2.15 -4.41 -9.75
N TRP A 10 0.85 -4.72 -9.85
CA TRP A 10 0.21 -5.89 -9.26
C TRP A 10 0.76 -7.23 -9.77
N SER A 11 1.46 -7.26 -10.92
CA SER A 11 2.15 -8.45 -11.40
C SER A 11 3.30 -8.89 -10.47
N LEU A 12 3.84 -7.95 -9.68
CA LEU A 12 4.91 -8.18 -8.70
C LEU A 12 4.39 -8.58 -7.31
N ALA A 13 3.08 -8.48 -7.08
CA ALA A 13 2.48 -8.85 -5.80
C ALA A 13 2.58 -10.38 -5.60
N PRO A 14 3.06 -10.88 -4.44
CA PRO A 14 3.10 -12.31 -4.21
C PRO A 14 1.68 -12.91 -4.17
N PRO A 15 1.52 -14.21 -4.46
CA PRO A 15 0.20 -14.86 -4.40
C PRO A 15 -0.46 -14.71 -3.03
N GLY A 16 -1.75 -14.35 -3.02
CA GLY A 16 -2.53 -14.13 -1.79
C GLY A 16 -2.35 -12.76 -1.12
N TRP A 17 -1.63 -11.83 -1.76
CA TRP A 17 -1.50 -10.44 -1.32
C TRP A 17 -2.38 -9.53 -2.16
N ASN A 18 -3.62 -9.35 -1.71
CA ASN A 18 -4.67 -8.69 -2.50
C ASN A 18 -4.91 -7.23 -2.09
N TRP A 19 -4.06 -6.66 -1.25
CA TRP A 19 -4.19 -5.28 -0.78
C TRP A 19 -2.88 -4.53 -1.01
N THR A 20 -2.98 -3.24 -1.32
CA THR A 20 -1.83 -2.33 -1.40
C THR A 20 -2.19 -1.01 -0.78
N ALA A 21 -1.20 -0.36 -0.18
CA ALA A 21 -1.34 0.99 0.33
C ALA A 21 0.03 1.66 0.44
N GLN A 22 0.01 2.99 0.40
CA GLN A 22 1.17 3.84 0.58
C GLN A 22 1.17 4.43 2.00
N ASP A 23 2.31 4.36 2.69
CA ASP A 23 2.56 5.19 3.87
C ASP A 23 2.81 6.66 3.44
N GLU A 24 2.69 7.62 4.36
CA GLU A 24 2.87 9.06 4.08
C GLU A 24 4.26 9.42 3.55
N ASP A 25 5.28 8.66 3.95
CA ASP A 25 6.66 8.79 3.49
C ASP A 25 6.87 8.29 2.05
N GLY A 26 5.82 7.76 1.43
CA GLY A 26 5.81 7.29 0.07
C GLY A 26 6.15 5.81 -0.11
N ARG A 27 6.44 5.08 0.97
CA ARG A 27 6.69 3.63 0.89
C ARG A 27 5.40 2.88 0.60
N TRP A 28 5.46 1.98 -0.36
CA TRP A 28 4.35 1.08 -0.68
C TRP A 28 4.54 -0.29 -0.08
N PHE A 29 3.42 -0.88 0.34
CA PHE A 29 3.38 -2.22 0.89
C PHE A 29 2.24 -3.01 0.27
N TRP A 30 2.50 -4.29 0.02
CA TRP A 30 1.45 -5.28 -0.18
C TRP A 30 0.95 -5.77 1.17
N TYR A 31 -0.34 -6.12 1.24
CA TYR A 31 -0.95 -6.77 2.38
C TYR A 31 -1.80 -8.00 2.00
N ARG A 32 -1.80 -9.02 2.87
CA ARG A 32 -2.68 -10.21 2.70
C ARG A 32 -4.12 -9.96 3.18
N MET A 33 -4.29 -8.97 4.02
CA MET A 33 -5.56 -8.57 4.61
C MET A 33 -5.66 -7.06 4.57
N GLU A 34 -6.88 -6.54 4.69
CA GLU A 34 -7.13 -5.11 4.70
C GLU A 34 -6.31 -4.42 5.82
N PRO A 35 -5.38 -3.52 5.47
CA PRO A 35 -4.61 -2.78 6.46
C PRO A 35 -5.49 -1.71 7.13
N LYS A 36 -5.08 -1.26 8.32
CA LYS A 36 -5.74 -0.17 9.05
C LYS A 36 -4.79 0.99 9.30
N PRO A 37 -5.29 2.24 9.34
CA PRO A 37 -4.47 3.39 9.73
C PRO A 37 -3.86 3.21 11.13
N GLY A 38 -2.58 3.55 11.29
CA GLY A 38 -1.90 3.52 12.60
C GLY A 38 -2.27 4.69 13.52
N ILE A 39 -2.10 4.51 14.84
CA ILE A 39 -2.50 5.46 15.89
C ILE A 39 -1.76 6.83 15.82
N GLY A 40 -0.62 6.91 15.13
CA GLY A 40 0.14 8.15 14.94
C GLY A 40 -0.12 8.86 13.60
N GLY A 41 -0.97 8.30 12.74
CA GLY A 41 -1.05 8.70 11.34
C GLY A 41 0.19 8.31 10.54
N GLY A 42 0.16 8.60 9.25
CA GLY A 42 1.28 8.43 8.32
C GLY A 42 1.65 7.02 7.91
N ILE A 43 1.02 5.98 8.46
CA ILE A 43 1.33 4.58 8.16
C ILE A 43 0.10 3.68 8.15
N TRP A 44 0.15 2.65 7.30
CA TRP A 44 -0.78 1.53 7.27
C TRP A 44 -0.22 0.33 8.03
N ARG A 45 -1.03 -0.26 8.92
CA ARG A 45 -0.66 -1.40 9.76
C ARG A 45 -1.49 -2.64 9.42
N ALA A 46 -0.82 -3.78 9.37
CA ALA A 46 -1.43 -5.09 9.46
C ALA A 46 -0.67 -5.93 10.49
N ASN A 47 -1.11 -7.15 10.77
CA ASN A 47 -0.31 -8.08 11.56
C ASN A 47 1.06 -8.31 10.87
N SER A 48 2.13 -8.55 11.64
CA SER A 48 3.52 -8.51 11.15
C SER A 48 3.87 -9.52 10.05
N ARG A 49 2.97 -10.46 9.75
CA ARG A 49 3.12 -11.48 8.69
C ARG A 49 2.30 -11.17 7.43
N ALA A 50 1.45 -10.15 7.47
CA ALA A 50 0.60 -9.74 6.35
C ALA A 50 1.02 -8.39 5.77
N GLN A 51 2.27 -7.97 5.93
CA GLN A 51 2.85 -6.77 5.29
C GLN A 51 4.19 -7.11 4.61
N VAL A 52 4.38 -6.69 3.36
CA VAL A 52 5.68 -6.79 2.66
C VAL A 52 5.91 -5.55 1.82
N PHE A 53 7.14 -5.04 1.82
CA PHE A 53 7.53 -3.87 1.04
C PHE A 53 7.38 -4.14 -0.46
N ALA A 54 6.77 -3.21 -1.18
CA ALA A 54 6.57 -3.30 -2.63
C ALA A 54 7.58 -2.42 -3.38
N ARG A 55 7.62 -1.12 -3.06
CA ARG A 55 8.51 -0.13 -3.70
C ARG A 55 8.55 1.18 -2.92
N GLN A 56 9.50 2.04 -3.29
CA GLN A 56 9.49 3.45 -2.89
C GLN A 56 8.74 4.28 -3.96
N GLY A 57 7.81 5.12 -3.52
CA GLY A 57 7.21 6.20 -4.28
C GLY A 57 7.58 7.57 -3.70
N LYS A 58 6.88 8.63 -4.13
CA LYS A 58 7.01 9.96 -3.53
C LYS A 58 6.17 10.08 -2.25
N PRO A 59 6.58 10.90 -1.26
CA PRO A 59 5.74 11.22 -0.11
C PRO A 59 4.36 11.73 -0.53
N ASN A 60 3.31 11.31 0.17
CA ASN A 60 1.93 11.60 -0.16
C ASN A 60 1.13 11.97 1.10
N ARG A 61 0.61 13.20 1.13
CA ARG A 61 -0.20 13.69 2.27
C ARG A 61 -1.59 13.07 2.30
N GLU A 62 -2.08 12.57 1.17
CA GLU A 62 -3.37 11.88 1.00
C GLU A 62 -3.18 10.34 1.03
N TRP A 63 -2.12 9.86 1.70
CA TRP A 63 -1.76 8.45 1.81
C TRP A 63 -2.93 7.55 2.27
N TYR A 64 -3.85 8.07 3.08
CA TYR A 64 -5.01 7.34 3.58
C TYR A 64 -6.05 7.01 2.48
N GLU A 65 -5.95 7.65 1.31
CA GLU A 65 -6.82 7.37 0.14
C GLU A 65 -6.22 6.36 -0.83
N THR A 66 -4.96 5.94 -0.59
CA THR A 66 -4.20 5.07 -1.50
C THR A 66 -4.48 3.58 -1.34
N MET A 67 -5.24 3.18 -0.30
CA MET A 67 -5.57 1.78 -0.09
C MET A 67 -6.39 1.25 -1.28
N ARG A 68 -5.91 0.16 -1.89
CA ARG A 68 -6.61 -0.53 -2.96
C ARG A 68 -6.64 -2.03 -2.69
N HIS A 69 -7.75 -2.64 -3.08
CA HIS A 69 -7.88 -4.09 -3.17
C HIS A 69 -7.67 -4.50 -4.62
N ARG A 70 -6.99 -5.63 -4.84
CA ARG A 70 -6.90 -6.26 -6.15
C ARG A 70 -8.28 -6.74 -6.53
N GLU A 71 -8.95 -6.01 -7.40
CA GLU A 71 -10.15 -6.52 -8.06
C GLU A 71 -9.74 -7.69 -8.96
N SER A 72 -10.52 -8.78 -8.91
CA SER A 72 -10.29 -10.00 -9.69
C SER A 72 -10.47 -9.77 -11.18
#